data_AF-A0A428W7G2-F1
#
_entry.id   AF-A0A428W7G2-F1
#
_cell.length_a   1.000
_cell.length_b   1.000
_cell.length_c   1.000
_cell.angle_alpha   90.00
_cell.angle_beta   90.00
_cell.angle_gamma   90.00
#
_symmetry.space_group_name_H-M   'P 1'
#
loop_
_entity.id
_entity.type
_entity.pdbx_description
1 polymer ?
#
loop_
_entity_poly.entity_id
_entity_poly.type
_entity_poly.pdbx_seq_one_letter_code
_entity_poly.pdbx_strand_id
1 'polypeptide(L)'
;MTVQTELIVDSRYVEDVGNKLKDLRVWAGATEPETDDVLQLSLIRDLAGIAEFATKTRAKYWQEISALERRGGRQFTDLDVLLYEVRNQFASELGALPAIGKNRDTLIGYPQHKGLGDPDFGDRIDPPGNTYEVTAENPVRVGIVDTPLYWHPDFPKDQIEAEDGVAAEPDRKGIYSVWAGHATFVVAAAGNLGHIARPPWQIWPAAMNGVLAVGAAGADFSMKRDWVDTEADGLQVNGYYLDKPVRLSDASEQNFEGFARWSGTSFAAAAVTGKIAHDIACGKR
;
A
#
# COMPACT_ATOMS: atom_id res chain seq x y z
N MET A 1 25.25 2.42 -10.11
CA MET A 1 23.99 2.61 -9.35
C MET A 1 24.01 4.04 -8.84
N THR A 2 23.07 4.87 -9.26
CA THR A 2 22.94 6.25 -8.77
C THR A 2 22.69 6.19 -7.26
N VAL A 3 23.49 6.93 -6.47
CA VAL A 3 23.29 6.98 -5.02
C VAL A 3 21.96 7.70 -4.78
N GLN A 4 20.99 6.97 -4.22
CA GLN A 4 19.68 7.54 -3.89
C GLN A 4 19.86 8.56 -2.77
N THR A 5 19.65 9.84 -3.09
CA THR A 5 19.92 11.00 -2.22
C THR A 5 18.66 11.84 -2.01
N GLU A 6 17.49 11.22 -2.12
CA GLU A 6 16.21 11.89 -2.15
C GLU A 6 15.23 11.28 -1.14
N LEU A 7 14.50 12.14 -0.44
CA LEU A 7 13.50 11.78 0.55
C LEU A 7 12.15 12.38 0.20
N ILE A 8 11.10 11.56 0.35
CA ILE A 8 9.72 12.03 0.36
C ILE A 8 9.31 12.17 1.83
N VAL A 9 8.69 13.30 2.14
CA VAL A 9 8.23 13.67 3.48
C VAL A 9 6.79 14.12 3.38
N ASP A 10 5.96 13.82 4.37
CA ASP A 10 4.67 14.51 4.56
C ASP A 10 4.90 16.02 4.72
N SER A 11 4.22 16.82 3.89
CA SER A 11 4.45 18.26 3.79
C SER A 11 4.26 18.99 5.12
N ARG A 12 3.44 18.46 6.04
CA ARG A 12 3.25 19.04 7.38
C ARG A 12 4.52 19.05 8.22
N TYR A 13 5.47 18.15 7.91
CA TYR A 13 6.72 17.98 8.65
C TYR A 13 7.96 18.36 7.82
N VAL A 14 7.79 18.96 6.64
CA VAL A 14 8.92 19.28 5.75
C VAL A 14 9.93 20.22 6.40
N GLU A 15 9.45 21.19 7.19
CA GLU A 15 10.31 22.14 7.91
C GLU A 15 11.08 21.45 9.04
N ASP A 16 10.38 20.67 9.88
CA ASP A 16 10.98 19.94 11.00
C ASP A 16 12.02 18.93 10.50
N VAL A 17 11.66 18.14 9.49
CA VAL A 17 12.57 17.17 8.85
C VAL A 17 13.73 17.91 8.20
N GLY A 18 13.48 19.03 7.52
CA GLY A 18 14.53 19.86 6.92
C GLY A 18 15.53 20.39 7.95
N ASN A 19 15.04 20.92 9.07
CA ASN A 19 15.87 21.39 10.18
C ASN A 19 16.69 20.24 10.78
N LYS A 20 16.06 19.08 10.98
CA LYS A 20 16.74 17.88 11.45
C LYS A 20 17.87 17.44 10.50
N LEU A 21 17.62 17.44 9.20
CA LEU A 21 18.62 17.07 8.20
C LEU A 21 19.80 18.06 8.15
N LYS A 22 19.55 19.36 8.43
CA LYS A 22 20.59 20.38 8.60
C LYS A 22 21.43 20.15 9.85
N ASP A 23 20.79 19.85 10.98
CA ASP A 23 21.48 19.55 12.24
C ASP A 23 22.39 18.32 12.13
N LEU A 24 21.92 17.30 11.41
CA LEU A 24 22.70 16.11 11.08
C LEU A 24 23.78 16.35 10.02
N ARG A 25 23.84 17.56 9.43
CA ARG A 25 24.74 17.97 8.35
C ARG A 25 24.61 17.12 7.09
N VAL A 26 23.42 16.59 6.84
CA VAL A 26 23.13 15.74 5.68
C VAL A 26 22.55 16.57 4.52
N TRP A 27 21.88 17.67 4.85
CA TRP A 27 21.28 18.58 3.87
C TRP A 27 21.68 20.03 4.18
N ALA A 28 22.15 20.76 3.16
CA ALA A 28 22.55 22.16 3.29
C ALA A 28 21.37 23.13 3.11
N GLY A 29 20.20 22.65 2.66
CA GLY A 29 19.09 23.52 2.25
C GLY A 29 19.36 24.30 0.96
N ALA A 30 20.28 23.80 0.12
CA ALA A 30 20.65 24.46 -1.14
C ALA A 30 19.56 24.34 -2.22
N THR A 31 18.74 23.29 -2.14
CA THR A 31 17.55 23.08 -2.98
C THR A 31 16.31 23.20 -2.12
N GLU A 32 15.34 24.01 -2.56
CA GLU A 32 14.05 24.10 -1.89
C GLU A 32 13.28 22.78 -2.09
N PRO A 33 12.59 22.27 -1.05
CA PRO A 33 11.75 21.09 -1.20
C PRO A 33 10.64 21.32 -2.24
N GLU A 34 10.54 20.41 -3.20
CA GLU A 34 9.45 20.42 -4.18
C GLU A 34 8.20 19.85 -3.51
N THR A 35 7.13 20.62 -3.42
CA THR A 35 5.91 20.23 -2.71
C THR A 35 4.77 19.98 -3.69
N ASP A 36 4.07 18.86 -3.50
CA ASP A 36 2.84 18.52 -4.20
C ASP A 36 1.66 18.70 -3.23
N ASP A 37 0.89 19.77 -3.47
CA ASP A 37 -0.25 20.14 -2.61
C ASP A 37 -1.41 19.13 -2.70
N VAL A 38 -1.48 18.32 -3.75
CA VAL A 38 -2.54 17.28 -3.88
C VAL A 38 -2.17 16.07 -3.04
N LEU A 39 -0.92 15.63 -3.11
CA LEU A 39 -0.44 14.48 -2.35
C LEU A 39 -0.12 14.82 -0.89
N GLN A 40 0.04 16.11 -0.57
CA GLN A 40 0.54 16.58 0.73
C GLN A 40 1.91 15.96 1.05
N LEU A 41 2.74 15.84 0.01
CA LEU A 41 4.09 15.30 0.08
C LEU A 41 5.10 16.31 -0.46
N SER A 42 6.26 16.40 0.20
CA SER A 42 7.39 17.23 -0.20
C SER A 42 8.61 16.35 -0.47
N LEU A 43 9.31 16.64 -1.55
CA LEU A 43 10.52 15.97 -2.00
C LEU A 43 11.75 16.80 -1.62
N ILE A 44 12.61 16.23 -0.79
CA ILE A 44 13.91 16.80 -0.40
C ILE A 44 15.00 16.11 -1.22
N ARG A 45 15.81 16.91 -1.93
CA ARG A 45 16.92 16.46 -2.77
C ARG A 45 18.28 16.82 -2.17
N ASP A 46 19.34 16.36 -2.83
CA ASP A 46 20.73 16.76 -2.58
C ASP A 46 21.23 16.53 -1.14
N LEU A 47 21.01 15.31 -0.65
CA LEU A 47 21.53 14.85 0.65
C LEU A 47 23.06 14.59 0.60
N ALA A 48 23.84 15.63 0.32
CA ALA A 48 25.27 15.54 0.05
C ALA A 48 26.10 14.99 1.23
N GLY A 49 25.65 15.21 2.47
CA GLY A 49 26.36 14.76 3.68
C GLY A 49 26.07 13.30 4.08
N ILE A 50 25.26 12.59 3.30
CA ILE A 50 24.69 11.30 3.73
C ILE A 50 25.74 10.20 3.92
N ALA A 51 26.78 10.16 3.09
CA ALA A 51 27.81 9.12 3.16
C ALA A 51 28.68 9.27 4.43
N GLU A 52 29.07 10.50 4.76
CA GLU A 52 29.84 10.80 5.97
C GLU A 52 29.00 10.52 7.23
N PHE A 53 27.74 10.97 7.21
CA PHE A 53 26.79 10.69 8.28
C PHE A 53 26.60 9.19 8.49
N ALA A 54 26.30 8.43 7.44
CA ALA A 54 26.06 7.00 7.52
C ALA A 54 27.26 6.24 8.07
N THR A 55 28.49 6.66 7.71
CA THR A 55 29.73 6.06 8.22
C THR A 55 29.82 6.20 9.75
N LYS A 56 29.60 7.42 10.27
CA LYS A 56 29.64 7.72 11.71
C LYS A 56 28.52 6.99 12.46
N THR A 57 27.30 7.02 11.92
CA THR A 57 26.12 6.43 12.54
C THR A 57 26.20 4.90 12.57
N ARG A 58 26.76 4.27 11.52
CA ARG A 58 27.03 2.82 11.53
C ARG A 58 28.04 2.41 12.58
N ALA A 59 29.07 3.22 12.83
CA ALA A 59 30.02 2.95 13.90
C ALA A 59 29.34 3.06 15.28
N LYS A 60 28.48 4.07 15.47
CA LYS A 60 27.73 4.31 16.71
C LYS A 60 26.73 3.19 17.02
N TYR A 61 25.94 2.76 16.03
CA TYR A 61 24.87 1.76 16.19
C TYR A 61 25.22 0.40 15.56
N TRP A 62 26.50 0.04 15.57
CA TRP A 62 27.01 -1.13 14.84
C TRP A 62 26.23 -2.41 15.17
N GLN A 63 25.97 -2.67 16.45
CA GLN A 63 25.30 -3.90 16.88
C GLN A 63 23.85 -3.97 16.39
N GLU A 64 23.12 -2.86 16.50
CA GLU A 64 21.70 -2.76 16.15
C GLU A 64 21.49 -2.83 14.64
N ILE A 65 22.24 -2.02 13.88
CA ILE A 65 22.18 -2.03 12.41
C ILE A 65 22.61 -3.40 11.88
N SER A 66 23.69 -4.00 12.40
CA SER A 66 24.11 -5.34 11.98
C SER A 66 23.04 -6.41 12.26
N ALA A 67 22.33 -6.31 13.38
CA ALA A 67 21.24 -7.24 13.70
C ALA A 67 20.06 -7.08 12.73
N LEU A 68 19.70 -5.83 12.39
CA LEU A 68 18.64 -5.54 11.41
C LEU A 68 19.01 -6.01 10.01
N GLU A 69 20.26 -5.80 9.57
CA GLU A 69 20.76 -6.26 8.27
C GLU A 69 20.72 -7.80 8.17
N ARG A 70 21.16 -8.51 9.23
CA ARG A 70 21.08 -9.97 9.30
C ARG A 70 19.64 -10.46 9.22
N ARG A 71 18.72 -9.83 9.96
CA ARG A 71 17.30 -10.21 9.97
C ARG A 71 16.63 -9.94 8.61
N GLY A 72 16.99 -8.84 7.96
CA GLY A 72 16.43 -8.43 6.67
C GLY A 72 17.08 -9.09 5.45
N GLY A 73 18.18 -9.83 5.63
CA GLY A 73 18.91 -10.47 4.53
C GLY A 73 19.50 -9.48 3.52
N ARG A 74 19.66 -8.21 3.89
CA ARG A 74 20.20 -7.16 3.03
C ARG A 74 21.02 -6.16 3.82
N GLN A 75 22.05 -5.61 3.19
CA GLN A 75 22.77 -4.46 3.73
C GLN A 75 21.89 -3.21 3.62
N PHE A 76 21.94 -2.36 4.64
CA PHE A 76 21.26 -1.07 4.61
C PHE A 76 21.99 -0.15 3.65
N THR A 77 21.29 0.74 2.96
CA THR A 77 21.91 1.85 2.22
C THR A 77 22.21 3.01 3.18
N ASP A 78 23.01 3.99 2.77
CA ASP A 78 23.25 5.20 3.58
C ASP A 78 21.93 5.92 3.92
N LEU A 79 20.99 5.90 2.97
CA LEU A 79 19.63 6.40 3.17
C LEU A 79 18.80 5.56 4.17
N ASP A 80 19.01 4.24 4.29
CA ASP A 80 18.37 3.46 5.36
C ASP A 80 18.90 3.87 6.74
N VAL A 81 20.21 4.14 6.85
CA VAL A 81 20.84 4.57 8.10
C VAL A 81 20.37 5.96 8.52
N LEU A 82 20.24 6.88 7.56
CA LEU A 82 19.65 8.20 7.81
C LEU A 82 18.20 8.08 8.27
N LEU A 83 17.37 7.31 7.57
CA LEU A 83 15.97 7.10 7.97
C LEU A 83 15.83 6.47 9.35
N TYR A 84 16.73 5.54 9.70
CA TYR A 84 16.77 4.94 11.03
C TYR A 84 17.00 5.99 12.13
N GLU A 85 18.04 6.82 11.98
CA GLU A 85 18.36 7.84 12.98
C GLU A 85 17.27 8.92 13.08
N VAL A 86 16.84 9.45 11.93
CA VAL A 86 15.82 10.51 11.89
C VAL A 86 14.53 10.06 12.57
N ARG A 87 14.08 8.83 12.30
CA ARG A 87 12.89 8.27 12.95
C ARG A 87 13.08 8.08 14.45
N ASN A 88 14.25 7.60 14.89
CA ASN A 88 14.52 7.45 16.32
C ASN A 88 14.51 8.80 17.06
N GLN A 89 15.08 9.85 16.46
CA GLN A 89 15.07 11.18 17.04
C GLN A 89 13.65 11.75 17.11
N PHE A 90 12.88 11.66 16.03
CA PHE A 90 11.48 12.10 16.05
C PHE A 90 10.60 11.31 17.02
N ALA A 91 10.76 9.99 17.11
CA ALA A 91 10.06 9.18 18.11
C ALA A 91 10.39 9.62 19.54
N SER A 92 11.65 9.98 19.81
CA SER A 92 12.08 10.45 21.13
C SER A 92 11.63 11.89 21.43
N GLU A 93 11.56 12.77 20.43
CA GLU A 93 11.29 14.20 20.60
C GLU A 93 9.79 14.50 20.56
N LEU A 94 9.05 13.89 19.63
CA LEU A 94 7.65 14.19 19.34
C LEU A 94 6.69 13.08 19.79
N GLY A 95 7.19 11.90 20.19
CA GLY A 95 6.34 10.73 20.44
C GLY A 95 5.62 10.21 19.18
N ALA A 96 5.94 10.76 18.00
CA ALA A 96 5.32 10.47 16.72
C ALA A 96 6.40 10.35 15.63
N LEU A 97 6.08 9.60 14.57
CA LEU A 97 6.96 9.44 13.42
C LEU A 97 6.34 10.15 12.22
N PRO A 98 6.97 11.23 11.71
CA PRO A 98 6.51 11.82 10.45
C PRO A 98 6.60 10.77 9.34
N ALA A 99 5.63 10.78 8.42
CA ALA A 99 5.69 9.92 7.26
C ALA A 99 6.86 10.38 6.37
N ILE A 100 7.93 9.60 6.38
CA ILE A 100 9.18 9.87 5.66
C ILE A 100 9.68 8.60 4.99
N GLY A 101 10.09 8.70 3.73
CA GLY A 101 10.51 7.57 2.91
C GLY A 101 11.54 7.94 1.86
N LYS A 102 12.14 6.92 1.24
CA LYS A 102 13.03 7.12 0.10
C LYS A 102 12.19 7.49 -1.12
N ASN A 103 12.64 8.43 -1.95
CA ASN A 103 12.01 8.67 -3.24
C ASN A 103 12.31 7.50 -4.19
N ARG A 104 11.39 6.54 -4.31
CA ARG A 104 11.56 5.36 -5.16
C ARG A 104 10.63 5.46 -6.35
N ASP A 105 11.13 5.24 -7.55
CA ASP A 105 10.32 5.03 -8.77
C ASP A 105 9.49 3.74 -8.74
N THR A 106 9.43 3.06 -7.60
CA THR A 106 8.81 1.75 -7.48
C THR A 106 7.40 1.91 -6.94
N LEU A 107 6.44 1.94 -7.87
CA LEU A 107 5.10 1.43 -7.61
C LEU A 107 5.24 -0.06 -7.30
N ILE A 108 5.43 -0.42 -6.03
CA ILE A 108 5.40 -1.82 -5.61
C ILE A 108 3.93 -2.19 -5.46
N GLY A 109 3.27 -2.47 -6.57
CA GLY A 109 2.16 -3.42 -6.53
C GLY A 109 2.75 -4.73 -6.05
N TYR A 110 2.22 -5.33 -4.99
CA TYR A 110 2.48 -6.72 -4.66
C TYR A 110 1.50 -7.56 -5.48
N PRO A 111 1.82 -8.01 -6.70
CA PRO A 111 0.92 -8.83 -7.48
C PRO A 111 1.21 -10.27 -7.06
N GLN A 112 0.78 -10.66 -5.86
CA GLN A 112 0.93 -12.06 -5.44
C GLN A 112 -0.05 -13.02 -6.15
N HIS A 113 -0.73 -12.55 -7.19
CA HIS A 113 -1.56 -13.35 -8.06
C HIS A 113 -1.39 -12.83 -9.49
N LYS A 114 -0.47 -13.48 -10.24
CA LYS A 114 -0.36 -13.24 -11.68
C LYS A 114 -1.67 -13.66 -12.34
N GLY A 115 -2.26 -12.78 -13.15
CA GLY A 115 -3.28 -13.15 -14.13
C GLY A 115 -2.79 -14.30 -15.01
N LEU A 116 -3.73 -15.05 -15.60
CA LEU A 116 -3.37 -16.13 -16.51
C LEU A 116 -3.09 -15.55 -17.90
N GLY A 117 -1.83 -15.55 -18.31
CA GLY A 117 -1.41 -15.11 -19.65
C GLY A 117 -1.12 -13.61 -19.76
N ASP A 118 -0.75 -13.19 -20.97
CA ASP A 118 -0.61 -11.77 -21.33
C ASP A 118 -2.00 -11.08 -21.43
N PRO A 119 -2.10 -9.78 -21.13
CA PRO A 119 -3.33 -9.03 -21.36
C PRO A 119 -3.74 -9.04 -22.83
N ASP A 120 -5.04 -9.12 -23.08
CA ASP A 120 -5.63 -8.89 -24.40
C ASP A 120 -6.15 -7.45 -24.51
N PHE A 121 -6.50 -7.00 -25.72
CA PHE A 121 -7.16 -5.71 -25.91
C PHE A 121 -8.50 -5.70 -25.18
N GLY A 122 -8.68 -4.71 -24.31
CA GLY A 122 -9.92 -4.47 -23.60
C GLY A 122 -10.77 -3.43 -24.29
N ASP A 123 -12.08 -3.55 -24.14
CA ASP A 123 -12.99 -2.49 -24.55
C ASP A 123 -12.80 -1.27 -23.65
N ARG A 124 -13.03 -0.08 -24.21
CA ARG A 124 -13.08 1.16 -23.44
C ARG A 124 -14.14 1.02 -22.35
N ILE A 125 -13.71 1.16 -21.10
CA ILE A 125 -14.63 1.27 -19.98
C ILE A 125 -14.88 2.75 -19.79
N ASP A 126 -16.14 3.16 -19.93
CA ASP A 126 -16.50 4.52 -19.57
C ASP A 126 -16.13 4.73 -18.10
N PRO A 127 -15.34 5.77 -17.77
CA PRO A 127 -15.12 6.09 -16.38
C PRO A 127 -16.47 6.23 -15.70
N PRO A 128 -16.61 5.77 -14.44
CA PRO A 128 -17.85 6.01 -13.70
C PRO A 128 -18.18 7.49 -13.87
N GLY A 129 -19.37 7.81 -14.39
CA GLY A 129 -19.73 9.12 -14.95
C GLY A 129 -19.58 10.32 -14.01
N ASN A 130 -19.14 10.08 -12.79
CA ASN A 130 -18.67 11.03 -11.82
C ASN A 130 -17.13 10.98 -11.73
N THR A 131 -16.43 11.41 -12.78
CA THR A 131 -15.08 11.93 -12.59
C THR A 131 -15.23 13.28 -11.91
N TYR A 132 -15.22 13.29 -10.58
CA TYR A 132 -15.08 14.54 -9.85
C TYR A 132 -13.70 15.11 -10.19
N GLU A 133 -13.68 16.33 -10.70
CA GLU A 133 -12.42 17.06 -10.83
C GLU A 133 -11.86 17.27 -9.43
N VAL A 134 -10.67 16.74 -9.18
CA VAL A 134 -9.99 16.86 -7.89
C VAL A 134 -9.37 18.25 -7.85
N THR A 135 -9.96 19.13 -7.05
CA THR A 135 -9.44 20.49 -6.85
C THR A 135 -9.04 20.70 -5.39
N ALA A 136 -8.32 21.78 -5.09
CA ALA A 136 -7.98 22.13 -3.71
C ALA A 136 -9.25 22.35 -2.84
N GLU A 137 -10.33 22.79 -3.47
CA GLU A 137 -11.64 22.99 -2.85
C GLU A 137 -12.46 21.70 -2.74
N ASN A 138 -12.12 20.67 -3.52
CA ASN A 138 -12.78 19.37 -3.53
C ASN A 138 -11.77 18.21 -3.57
N PRO A 139 -10.95 18.04 -2.52
CA PRO A 139 -9.91 17.03 -2.48
C PRO A 139 -10.53 15.64 -2.37
N VAL A 140 -9.88 14.64 -2.97
CA VAL A 140 -10.24 13.23 -2.71
C VAL A 140 -9.91 12.92 -1.25
N ARG A 141 -10.94 12.81 -0.42
CA ARG A 141 -10.80 12.38 0.97
C ARG A 141 -10.93 10.87 1.03
N VAL A 142 -9.80 10.17 0.95
CA VAL A 142 -9.77 8.73 1.20
C VAL A 142 -9.74 8.50 2.71
N GLY A 143 -10.91 8.28 3.31
CA GLY A 143 -11.02 7.76 4.66
C GLY A 143 -11.07 6.24 4.62
N ILE A 144 -10.02 5.56 5.08
CA ILE A 144 -10.12 4.12 5.40
C ILE A 144 -10.36 4.04 6.90
N VAL A 145 -11.60 3.74 7.28
CA VAL A 145 -11.97 3.43 8.66
C VAL A 145 -12.56 2.02 8.66
N ASP A 146 -11.68 1.03 8.85
CA ASP A 146 -12.05 -0.39 9.02
C ASP A 146 -12.29 -0.74 10.51
N THR A 147 -12.25 0.26 11.40
CA THR A 147 -12.24 0.06 12.85
C THR A 147 -13.06 1.13 13.59
N PRO A 148 -13.82 0.78 14.64
CA PRO A 148 -14.44 1.75 15.54
C PRO A 148 -13.41 2.73 16.13
N LEU A 149 -13.76 4.01 16.17
CA LEU A 149 -12.88 5.10 16.57
C LEU A 149 -12.69 5.12 18.10
N TYR A 150 -11.43 5.18 18.54
CA TYR A 150 -11.10 5.50 19.92
C TYR A 150 -11.08 7.02 20.12
N TRP A 151 -11.93 7.53 21.01
CA TRP A 151 -11.99 8.94 21.38
C TRP A 151 -10.83 9.29 22.31
N HIS A 152 -9.68 9.66 21.72
CA HIS A 152 -8.52 10.08 22.49
C HIS A 152 -8.84 11.37 23.28
N PRO A 153 -8.49 11.47 24.57
CA PRO A 153 -8.84 12.63 25.41
C PRO A 153 -8.37 13.99 24.86
N ASP A 154 -7.29 13.98 24.09
CA ASP A 154 -6.70 15.17 23.48
C ASP A 154 -7.41 15.62 22.17
N PHE A 155 -8.34 14.82 21.65
CA PHE A 155 -9.17 15.14 20.48
C PHE A 155 -10.63 15.27 20.91
N PRO A 156 -11.12 16.50 21.16
CA PRO A 156 -12.45 16.68 21.70
C PRO A 156 -13.52 16.26 20.69
N LYS A 157 -14.59 15.63 21.20
CA LYS A 157 -15.64 14.97 20.40
C LYS A 157 -16.37 15.89 19.42
N ASP A 158 -16.34 17.18 19.68
CA ASP A 158 -16.94 18.22 18.85
C ASP A 158 -16.17 18.49 17.55
N GLN A 159 -14.96 17.94 17.40
CA GLN A 159 -14.14 18.08 16.18
C GLN A 159 -14.29 16.91 15.19
N ILE A 160 -15.12 15.91 15.49
CA ILE A 160 -15.29 14.72 14.65
C ILE A 160 -16.79 14.50 14.41
N GLU A 161 -17.21 14.64 13.16
CA GLU A 161 -18.54 14.26 12.71
C GLU A 161 -18.56 12.74 12.43
N ALA A 162 -19.33 11.99 13.21
CA ALA A 162 -19.50 10.55 13.04
C ALA A 162 -20.93 10.11 13.37
N GLU A 163 -21.40 9.03 12.75
CA GLU A 163 -22.68 8.40 13.08
C GLU A 163 -22.66 7.76 14.47
N ASP A 164 -23.82 7.64 15.11
CA ASP A 164 -23.96 6.96 16.40
C ASP A 164 -23.53 5.48 16.29
N GLY A 165 -22.58 5.07 17.15
CA GLY A 165 -22.07 3.69 17.19
C GLY A 165 -20.75 3.44 16.44
N VAL A 166 -20.11 4.49 15.91
CA VAL A 166 -18.76 4.41 15.31
C VAL A 166 -17.66 4.30 16.39
N ALA A 167 -17.96 4.60 17.65
CA ALA A 167 -16.98 4.55 18.75
C ALA A 167 -16.62 3.10 19.14
N ALA A 168 -15.34 2.83 19.38
CA ALA A 168 -14.96 1.63 20.11
C ALA A 168 -15.57 1.69 21.52
N GLU A 169 -16.04 0.56 22.04
CA GLU A 169 -16.46 0.43 23.43
C GLU A 169 -15.37 -0.30 24.22
N PRO A 170 -14.99 0.19 25.41
CA PRO A 170 -14.00 -0.49 26.23
C PRO A 170 -14.54 -1.82 26.74
N ASP A 171 -13.63 -2.75 27.07
CA ASP A 171 -14.04 -3.98 27.73
C ASP A 171 -14.63 -3.70 29.14
N ARG A 172 -15.10 -4.76 29.83
CA ARG A 172 -15.69 -4.65 31.18
C ARG A 172 -14.73 -4.06 32.24
N LYS A 173 -13.45 -3.88 31.92
CA LYS A 173 -12.42 -3.29 32.78
C LYS A 173 -12.04 -1.86 32.36
N GLY A 174 -12.70 -1.29 31.34
CA GLY A 174 -12.39 0.04 30.84
C GLY A 174 -11.20 0.07 29.87
N ILE A 175 -10.74 -1.08 29.38
CA ILE A 175 -9.54 -1.19 28.54
C ILE A 175 -9.95 -1.39 27.08
N TYR A 176 -9.40 -0.56 26.19
CA TYR A 176 -9.49 -0.75 24.74
C TYR A 176 -8.40 -1.75 24.32
N SER A 177 -8.79 -2.99 24.03
CA SER A 177 -7.82 -3.97 23.54
C SER A 177 -7.37 -3.63 22.12
N VAL A 178 -6.17 -4.05 21.71
CA VAL A 178 -5.69 -3.92 20.30
C VAL A 178 -6.61 -4.60 19.28
N TRP A 179 -7.52 -5.45 19.74
CA TRP A 179 -8.55 -6.14 18.97
C TRP A 179 -9.91 -5.44 19.00
N ALA A 180 -10.10 -4.39 19.79
CA ALA A 180 -11.36 -3.65 19.95
C ALA A 180 -11.73 -2.79 18.72
N GLY A 181 -11.19 -3.15 17.55
CA GLY A 181 -11.61 -2.56 16.29
C GLY A 181 -11.03 -3.18 15.03
N HIS A 182 -10.02 -4.03 15.08
CA HIS A 182 -9.46 -4.62 13.84
C HIS A 182 -10.28 -5.83 13.38
N ALA A 183 -11.03 -5.68 12.30
CA ALA A 183 -11.62 -6.80 11.56
C ALA A 183 -11.31 -6.71 10.07
N THR A 184 -10.04 -6.94 9.71
CA THR A 184 -9.66 -7.00 8.29
C THR A 184 -10.23 -8.27 7.65
N PHE A 185 -11.14 -8.08 6.70
CA PHE A 185 -11.64 -9.18 5.87
C PHE A 185 -10.60 -9.56 4.82
N VAL A 186 -10.27 -10.85 4.71
CA VAL A 186 -9.28 -11.35 3.76
C VAL A 186 -9.96 -12.12 2.64
N VAL A 187 -9.87 -11.60 1.42
CA VAL A 187 -10.28 -12.29 0.19
C VAL A 187 -9.03 -12.78 -0.54
N ALA A 188 -9.03 -14.02 -1.01
CA ALA A 188 -7.93 -14.58 -1.78
C ALA A 188 -8.41 -15.25 -3.06
N ALA A 189 -7.63 -15.09 -4.13
CA ALA A 189 -7.84 -15.82 -5.37
C ALA A 189 -7.62 -17.32 -5.16
N ALA A 190 -8.55 -18.16 -5.63
CA ALA A 190 -8.48 -19.61 -5.48
C ALA A 190 -7.30 -20.25 -6.24
N GLY A 191 -6.68 -19.52 -7.17
CA GLY A 191 -5.53 -19.94 -7.93
C GLY A 191 -5.90 -20.40 -9.33
N ASN A 192 -4.95 -20.20 -10.25
CA ASN A 192 -5.10 -20.53 -11.66
C ASN A 192 -4.37 -21.85 -11.97
N LEU A 193 -5.11 -22.85 -12.41
CA LEU A 193 -4.64 -24.20 -12.72
C LEU A 193 -3.72 -24.26 -13.93
N GLY A 194 -3.81 -23.31 -14.87
CA GLY A 194 -2.95 -23.22 -16.06
C GLY A 194 -2.62 -24.59 -16.68
N HIS A 195 -1.32 -24.89 -16.83
CA HIS A 195 -0.81 -26.18 -17.35
C HIS A 195 -0.50 -27.21 -16.25
N ILE A 196 -1.00 -27.03 -15.03
CA ILE A 196 -0.65 -27.88 -13.89
C ILE A 196 -1.40 -29.21 -13.98
N ALA A 197 -0.69 -30.27 -14.40
CA ALA A 197 -1.24 -31.62 -14.56
C ALA A 197 -1.71 -32.26 -13.24
N ARG A 198 -1.22 -31.78 -12.09
CA ARG A 198 -1.59 -32.27 -10.75
C ARG A 198 -1.81 -31.08 -9.81
N PRO A 199 -3.03 -30.54 -9.74
CA PRO A 199 -3.31 -29.39 -8.89
C PRO A 199 -3.06 -29.74 -7.41
N PRO A 200 -2.41 -28.85 -6.65
CA PRO A 200 -2.22 -29.06 -5.22
C PRO A 200 -3.57 -29.20 -4.52
N TRP A 201 -3.57 -29.92 -3.39
CA TRP A 201 -4.77 -30.08 -2.56
C TRP A 201 -5.17 -28.77 -1.88
N GLN A 202 -4.19 -27.91 -1.57
CA GLN A 202 -4.36 -26.61 -0.92
C GLN A 202 -3.52 -25.55 -1.62
N ILE A 203 -4.04 -24.34 -1.76
CA ILE A 203 -3.30 -23.16 -2.20
C ILE A 203 -3.39 -22.13 -1.08
N TRP A 204 -2.25 -21.74 -0.53
CA TRP A 204 -2.18 -20.73 0.53
C TRP A 204 -1.95 -19.34 -0.10
N PRO A 205 -2.59 -18.28 0.41
CA PRO A 205 -3.42 -18.23 1.62
C PRO A 205 -4.89 -18.63 1.41
N ALA A 206 -5.37 -18.90 0.19
CA ALA A 206 -6.79 -19.15 -0.08
C ALA A 206 -7.40 -20.30 0.74
N ALA A 207 -6.65 -21.37 1.01
CA ALA A 207 -7.11 -22.49 1.82
C ALA A 207 -7.05 -22.23 3.36
N MET A 208 -6.75 -21.01 3.83
CA MET A 208 -6.78 -20.66 5.26
C MET A 208 -8.20 -20.50 5.78
N ASN A 209 -8.46 -21.06 6.97
CA ASN A 209 -9.66 -20.76 7.71
C ASN A 209 -9.75 -19.25 7.96
N GLY A 210 -10.92 -18.66 7.67
CA GLY A 210 -11.15 -17.23 7.81
C GLY A 210 -10.68 -16.39 6.62
N VAL A 211 -10.22 -17.01 5.54
CA VAL A 211 -10.01 -16.36 4.23
C VAL A 211 -11.15 -16.75 3.31
N LEU A 212 -11.76 -15.76 2.64
CA LEU A 212 -12.75 -16.01 1.59
C LEU A 212 -12.03 -16.33 0.27
N ALA A 213 -12.01 -17.60 -0.11
CA ALA A 213 -11.42 -18.07 -1.36
C ALA A 213 -12.38 -17.89 -2.53
N VAL A 214 -11.92 -17.22 -3.59
CA VAL A 214 -12.74 -16.84 -4.74
C VAL A 214 -12.21 -17.48 -6.04
N GLY A 215 -13.03 -18.33 -6.64
CA GLY A 215 -12.83 -18.87 -7.98
C GLY A 215 -13.31 -17.93 -9.08
N ALA A 216 -12.85 -18.17 -10.31
CA ALA A 216 -13.35 -17.49 -11.50
C ALA A 216 -14.50 -18.31 -12.10
N ALA A 217 -15.71 -17.72 -12.12
CA ALA A 217 -16.92 -18.37 -12.60
C ALA A 217 -16.77 -18.79 -14.07
N GLY A 218 -17.15 -20.03 -14.38
CA GLY A 218 -17.11 -20.57 -15.74
C GLY A 218 -15.71 -20.72 -16.36
N ALA A 219 -14.64 -20.51 -15.58
CA ALA A 219 -13.27 -20.60 -16.07
C ALA A 219 -12.66 -21.99 -15.81
N ASP A 220 -12.20 -22.66 -16.86
CA ASP A 220 -11.55 -23.97 -16.74
C ASP A 220 -10.23 -23.93 -15.97
N PHE A 221 -9.56 -22.76 -15.97
CA PHE A 221 -8.37 -22.55 -15.17
C PHE A 221 -8.66 -22.33 -13.68
N SER A 222 -9.92 -22.15 -13.26
CA SER A 222 -10.22 -21.88 -11.85
C SER A 222 -10.00 -23.14 -11.00
N MET A 223 -9.36 -22.99 -9.83
CA MET A 223 -9.24 -24.09 -8.87
C MET A 223 -10.63 -24.54 -8.40
N LYS A 224 -10.89 -25.85 -8.46
CA LYS A 224 -12.14 -26.48 -8.03
C LYS A 224 -11.87 -27.38 -6.83
N ARG A 225 -11.94 -26.80 -5.62
CA ARG A 225 -11.74 -27.50 -4.34
C ARG A 225 -12.82 -27.12 -3.35
N ASP A 226 -12.98 -27.95 -2.34
CA ASP A 226 -13.96 -27.80 -1.25
C ASP A 226 -13.73 -26.57 -0.37
N TRP A 227 -12.50 -26.07 -0.30
CA TRP A 227 -12.17 -24.81 0.39
C TRP A 227 -12.40 -23.55 -0.45
N VAL A 228 -12.89 -23.64 -1.68
CA VAL A 228 -13.28 -22.46 -2.47
C VAL A 228 -14.69 -22.06 -2.06
N ASP A 229 -14.84 -20.89 -1.45
CA ASP A 229 -16.10 -20.45 -0.86
C ASP A 229 -17.10 -19.93 -1.89
N THR A 230 -16.62 -19.24 -2.92
CA THR A 230 -17.49 -18.60 -3.93
C THR A 230 -16.78 -18.40 -5.27
N GLU A 231 -17.54 -17.96 -6.27
CA GLU A 231 -17.05 -17.62 -7.60
C GLU A 231 -17.56 -16.25 -8.05
N ALA A 232 -16.75 -15.55 -8.84
CA ALA A 232 -17.12 -14.28 -9.47
C ALA A 232 -16.51 -14.15 -10.87
N ASP A 233 -16.88 -13.09 -11.60
CA ASP A 233 -16.37 -12.83 -12.94
C ASP A 233 -14.84 -12.67 -12.92
N GLY A 234 -14.15 -13.62 -13.54
CA GLY A 234 -12.70 -13.63 -13.66
C GLY A 234 -12.21 -14.02 -15.06
N LEU A 235 -13.11 -14.11 -16.03
CA LEU A 235 -12.82 -14.46 -17.41
C LEU A 235 -13.08 -13.25 -18.30
N GLN A 236 -12.09 -12.87 -19.12
CA GLN A 236 -12.22 -11.79 -20.10
C GLN A 236 -12.72 -10.47 -19.48
N VAL A 237 -12.25 -10.15 -18.26
CA VAL A 237 -12.61 -8.96 -17.51
C VAL A 237 -11.86 -7.76 -18.07
N ASN A 238 -12.61 -6.75 -18.54
CA ASN A 238 -12.03 -5.47 -18.92
C ASN A 238 -11.63 -4.69 -17.65
N GLY A 239 -10.45 -4.09 -17.65
CA GLY A 239 -9.98 -3.21 -16.58
C GLY A 239 -9.11 -2.08 -17.11
N TYR A 240 -8.87 -1.09 -16.23
CA TYR A 240 -7.90 -0.04 -16.50
C TYR A 240 -6.49 -0.63 -16.63
N TYR A 241 -5.72 -0.04 -17.53
CA TYR A 241 -4.34 -0.43 -17.79
C TYR A 241 -3.49 0.77 -18.20
N LEU A 242 -2.23 0.49 -18.53
CA LEU A 242 -1.26 1.49 -18.93
C LEU A 242 -1.60 2.03 -20.33
N ASP A 243 -1.59 3.35 -20.49
CA ASP A 243 -1.69 4.02 -21.81
C ASP A 243 -0.29 4.28 -22.39
N LYS A 244 0.43 3.20 -22.68
CA LYS A 244 1.81 3.22 -23.22
C LYS A 244 2.21 1.84 -23.76
N PRO A 245 3.32 1.75 -24.52
CA PRO A 245 3.88 0.46 -24.91
C PRO A 245 4.21 -0.41 -23.69
N VAL A 246 3.77 -1.65 -23.70
CA VAL A 246 4.07 -2.67 -22.71
C VAL A 246 4.73 -3.86 -23.38
N ARG A 247 5.82 -4.34 -22.78
CA ARG A 247 6.49 -5.55 -23.23
C ARG A 247 5.79 -6.79 -22.67
N LEU A 248 5.36 -7.68 -23.55
CA LEU A 248 4.66 -8.93 -23.22
C LEU A 248 5.64 -10.07 -22.90
N SER A 249 5.09 -11.21 -22.47
CA SER A 249 5.88 -12.38 -22.08
C SER A 249 6.69 -13.00 -23.24
N ASP A 250 6.22 -12.84 -24.47
CA ASP A 250 6.92 -13.25 -25.71
C ASP A 250 7.96 -12.22 -26.20
N ALA A 251 8.20 -11.19 -25.40
CA ALA A 251 9.07 -10.04 -25.68
C ALA A 251 8.59 -9.10 -26.79
N SER A 252 7.39 -9.28 -27.35
CA SER A 252 6.76 -8.28 -28.21
C SER A 252 6.36 -7.04 -27.40
N GLU A 253 6.22 -5.90 -28.07
CA GLU A 253 5.65 -4.68 -27.49
C GLU A 253 4.25 -4.46 -28.03
N GLN A 254 3.32 -4.17 -27.13
CA GLN A 254 1.94 -3.87 -27.45
C GLN A 254 1.54 -2.54 -26.82
N ASN A 255 0.91 -1.69 -27.63
CA ASN A 255 0.33 -0.43 -27.15
C ASN A 255 -1.08 -0.70 -26.67
N PHE A 256 -1.35 -0.35 -25.42
CA PHE A 256 -2.69 -0.35 -24.83
C PHE A 256 -3.17 1.09 -24.72
N GLU A 257 -4.46 1.31 -24.94
CA GLU A 257 -5.09 2.64 -24.89
C GLU A 257 -5.70 2.90 -23.50
N GLY A 258 -4.96 2.58 -22.43
CA GLY A 258 -5.41 2.75 -21.05
C GLY A 258 -6.36 1.65 -20.53
N PHE A 259 -6.63 0.62 -21.33
CA PHE A 259 -7.49 -0.52 -20.96
C PHE A 259 -6.88 -1.83 -21.43
N ALA A 260 -7.17 -2.90 -20.71
CA ALA A 260 -6.81 -4.26 -21.10
C ALA A 260 -7.85 -5.26 -20.59
N ARG A 261 -7.90 -6.41 -21.25
CA ARG A 261 -8.76 -7.52 -20.91
C ARG A 261 -7.95 -8.64 -20.30
N TRP A 262 -8.45 -9.18 -19.20
CA TRP A 262 -7.71 -10.12 -18.37
C TRP A 262 -8.53 -11.33 -17.99
N SER A 263 -7.82 -12.44 -17.72
CA SER A 263 -8.41 -13.62 -17.14
C SER A 263 -7.60 -14.09 -15.93
N GLY A 264 -8.26 -14.47 -14.86
CA GLY A 264 -7.64 -15.00 -13.65
C GLY A 264 -8.57 -14.93 -12.44
N THR A 265 -8.38 -15.89 -11.53
CA THR A 265 -9.05 -15.88 -10.20
C THR A 265 -8.71 -14.64 -9.37
N SER A 266 -7.63 -13.93 -9.69
CA SER A 266 -7.30 -12.60 -9.16
C SER A 266 -8.37 -11.55 -9.43
N PHE A 267 -8.95 -11.55 -10.63
CA PHE A 267 -9.98 -10.58 -11.02
C PHE A 267 -11.31 -10.90 -10.34
N ALA A 268 -11.64 -12.19 -10.23
CA ALA A 268 -12.79 -12.64 -9.46
C ALA A 268 -12.68 -12.24 -7.98
N ALA A 269 -11.52 -12.45 -7.36
CA ALA A 269 -11.26 -12.01 -5.98
C ALA A 269 -11.39 -10.49 -5.83
N ALA A 270 -10.87 -9.70 -6.77
CA ALA A 270 -11.01 -8.25 -6.76
C ALA A 270 -12.47 -7.79 -6.85
N ALA A 271 -13.29 -8.44 -7.69
CA ALA A 271 -14.72 -8.15 -7.80
C ALA A 271 -15.46 -8.40 -6.48
N VAL A 272 -15.17 -9.51 -5.80
CA VAL A 272 -15.74 -9.83 -4.48
C VAL A 272 -15.29 -8.82 -3.43
N THR A 273 -14.01 -8.46 -3.39
CA THR A 273 -13.50 -7.40 -2.49
C THR A 273 -14.23 -6.08 -2.70
N GLY A 274 -14.41 -5.65 -3.95
CA GLY A 274 -15.14 -4.43 -4.28
C GLY A 274 -16.60 -4.47 -3.83
N LYS A 275 -17.28 -5.61 -4.00
CA LYS A 275 -18.64 -5.81 -3.51
C LYS A 275 -18.72 -5.73 -1.98
N ILE A 276 -17.81 -6.39 -1.26
CA ILE A 276 -17.77 -6.36 0.20
C ILE A 276 -17.53 -4.92 0.69
N ALA A 277 -16.56 -4.22 0.11
CA ALA A 277 -16.29 -2.83 0.44
C ALA A 277 -17.50 -1.92 0.18
N HIS A 278 -18.19 -2.10 -0.95
CA HIS A 278 -19.44 -1.40 -1.25
C HIS A 278 -20.53 -1.69 -0.20
N ASP A 279 -20.75 -2.95 0.13
CA ASP A 279 -21.80 -3.34 1.07
C ASP A 279 -21.51 -2.80 2.48
N ILE A 280 -20.25 -2.85 2.93
CA ILE A 280 -19.79 -2.22 4.18
C ILE A 280 -20.06 -0.71 4.14
N ALA A 281 -19.65 -0.01 3.07
CA ALA A 281 -19.84 1.43 2.93
C ALA A 281 -21.33 1.83 2.89
N CYS A 282 -22.20 0.96 2.38
CA CYS A 282 -23.65 1.16 2.38
C CYS A 282 -24.35 0.66 3.65
N GLY A 283 -23.62 0.21 4.68
CA GLY A 283 -24.18 -0.29 5.94
C GLY A 283 -24.95 -1.62 5.80
N LYS A 284 -24.76 -2.36 4.71
CA LYS A 284 -25.33 -3.69 4.52
C LYS A 284 -24.45 -4.71 5.26
N ARG A 285 -25.00 -5.32 6.29
CA ARG A 285 -24.38 -6.43 7.04
C ARG A 285 -24.84 -7.78 6.49
#